data_AF-A0A527K1M3-F1
#
_entry.id   AF-A0A527K1M3-F1
#
_cell.length_a   1.000
_cell.length_b   1.000
_cell.length_c   1.000
_cell.angle_alpha   90.00
_cell.angle_beta   90.00
_cell.angle_gamma   90.00
#
_symmetry.space_group_name_H-M   'P 1'
#
loop_
_entity.id
_entity.type
_entity.pdbx_description
1 polymer ?
#
loop_
_entity_poly.entity_id
_entity_poly.type
_entity_poly.pdbx_seq_one_letter_code
_entity_poly.pdbx_strand_id
1 'polypeptide(L)' 'MTAPLVTVFGSLHYDIMVEAPDRPRKGETVTGHAWQPKCGGKGGNQAVSAAR' A
#
# COMPACT_ATOMS: atom_id res chain seq x y z
N MET A 1 2.03 33.03 0.15
CA MET A 1 3.25 32.22 0.37
C MET A 1 3.11 30.95 -0.45
N THR A 2 4.14 30.56 -1.21
CA THR A 2 4.15 29.29 -1.95
C THR A 2 4.35 28.13 -0.97
N ALA A 3 3.60 27.03 -1.15
CA ALA A 3 3.82 25.82 -0.36
C ALA A 3 5.28 25.32 -0.54
N PRO A 4 5.91 24.77 0.52
CA PRO A 4 7.27 24.22 0.42
C PRO A 4 7.30 23.01 -0.52
N LEU A 5 8.37 22.89 -1.30
CA LEU A 5 8.63 21.70 -2.10
C LEU A 5 9.24 20.61 -1.20
N VAL A 6 8.61 19.44 -1.16
CA VAL A 6 9.09 18.27 -0.38
C VAL A 6 9.50 17.15 -1.33
N THR A 7 10.78 16.77 -1.28
CA THR A 7 11.29 15.59 -2.00
C THR A 7 11.32 14.39 -1.06
N VAL A 8 10.67 13.29 -1.46
CA VAL A 8 10.70 12.03 -0.72
C VAL A 8 11.51 10.99 -1.50
N PHE A 9 12.59 10.50 -0.89
CA PHE A 9 13.37 9.38 -1.42
C PHE A 9 13.03 8.12 -0.62
N GLY A 10 12.35 7.16 -1.26
CA GLY A 10 11.90 5.96 -0.59
C GLY A 10 11.16 5.00 -1.51
N SER A 11 10.58 3.95 -0.93
CA SER A 11 9.92 2.90 -1.69
C SER A 11 8.54 3.31 -2.23
N LEU A 12 8.23 2.81 -3.42
CA LEU A 12 6.92 2.88 -4.06
C LEU A 12 6.51 1.46 -4.43
N HIS A 13 5.37 1.00 -3.93
CA HIS A 13 4.90 -0.36 -4.14
C HIS A 13 3.53 -0.37 -4.81
N TYR A 14 3.28 -1.44 -5.58
CA TYR A 14 1.95 -1.80 -6.04
C TYR A 14 1.43 -2.93 -5.15
N ASP A 15 0.66 -2.55 -4.13
CA ASP A 15 0.19 -3.48 -3.12
C ASP A 15 -1.04 -4.22 -3.65
N ILE A 16 -1.05 -5.54 -3.55
CA ILE A 16 -2.23 -6.37 -3.85
C ILE A 16 -2.88 -6.75 -2.52
N MET A 17 -4.05 -6.19 -2.27
CA MET A 17 -4.85 -6.49 -1.08
C MET A 17 -5.85 -7.58 -1.42
N VAL A 18 -5.83 -8.67 -0.65
CA VAL A 18 -6.77 -9.79 -0.77
C VAL A 18 -7.67 -9.80 0.46
N GLU A 19 -8.98 -9.80 0.24
CA GLU A 19 -9.97 -10.01 1.29
C GLU A 19 -10.26 -11.50 1.41
N ALA A 20 -10.11 -12.04 2.62
CA ALA A 20 -10.26 -13.45 2.93
C ALA A 20 -10.75 -13.61 4.37
N PRO A 21 -11.36 -14.75 4.73
CA PRO A 21 -11.91 -14.95 6.07
C PRO A 21 -10.83 -14.96 7.17
N ASP A 22 -9.60 -15.40 6.84
CA ASP A 22 -8.44 -15.36 7.75
C ASP A 22 -7.12 -15.41 6.93
N ARG A 23 -5.99 -15.14 7.59
CA ARG A 23 -4.65 -15.33 7.03
C ARG A 23 -4.33 -16.83 6.94
N PRO A 24 -3.89 -17.35 5.78
CA PRO A 24 -3.56 -18.76 5.63
C PRO A 24 -2.51 -19.24 6.62
N ARG A 25 -2.71 -20.45 7.15
CA ARG A 25 -1.67 -21.17 7.89
C ARG A 25 -0.66 -21.82 6.92
N LYS A 26 0.46 -22.28 7.45
CA LYS A 26 1.48 -22.96 6.64
C LYS A 26 0.88 -24.24 6.02
N GLY A 27 0.89 -24.31 4.69
CA GLY A 27 0.39 -25.46 3.92
C GLY A 27 -1.11 -25.42 3.60
N GLU A 28 -1.81 -24.37 4.01
CA GLU A 28 -3.24 -24.21 3.74
C GLU A 28 -3.47 -23.37 2.47
N THR A 29 -4.53 -23.71 1.73
CA THR A 29 -5.08 -22.88 0.66
C THR A 29 -6.42 -22.29 1.12
N VAL A 30 -6.52 -20.96 1.18
CA VAL A 30 -7.75 -20.24 1.56
C VAL A 30 -8.34 -19.56 0.34
N THR A 31 -9.64 -19.72 0.13
CA THR A 31 -10.38 -18.99 -0.93
C THR A 31 -10.71 -17.58 -0.43
N GLY A 32 -10.26 -16.56 -1.16
CA GLY A 32 -10.60 -15.16 -0.90
C GLY A 32 -12.00 -14.80 -1.41
N HIS A 33 -12.50 -13.65 -0.97
CA HIS A 33 -13.77 -13.07 -1.43
C HIS A 33 -13.55 -12.05 -2.55
N ALA A 34 -12.48 -11.26 -2.45
CA ALA A 34 -12.15 -10.22 -3.41
C ALA A 34 -10.66 -9.89 -3.37
N TRP A 35 -10.19 -9.17 -4.39
CA TRP A 35 -8.86 -8.55 -4.38
C TRP A 35 -8.93 -7.16 -5.03
N GLN A 36 -8.01 -6.28 -4.63
CA GLN A 36 -7.88 -4.95 -5.22
C GLN A 36 -6.44 -4.43 -5.14
N PRO A 37 -5.99 -3.65 -6.12
CA PRO A 37 -4.72 -2.96 -6.04
C PRO A 37 -4.79 -1.72 -5.14
N LYS A 38 -3.66 -1.40 -4.50
CA LYS A 38 -3.45 -0.16 -3.74
C LYS A 38 -2.08 0.41 -4.10
N CYS A 39 -2.00 1.73 -4.17
CA CYS A 39 -0.71 2.41 -4.21
C CYS A 39 -0.15 2.43 -2.78
N GLY A 40 1.02 1.83 -2.59
CA GLY A 40 1.68 1.73 -1.31
C GLY A 40 3.15 2.07 -1.39
N GLY A 41 3.92 1.50 -0.46
CA GLY A 41 5.31 1.86 -0.24
C GLY A 41 5.44 3.07 0.69
N LYS A 42 6.41 3.00 1.60
CA LYS A 42 6.58 4.02 2.65
C LYS A 42 6.89 5.39 2.04
N GLY A 43 7.72 5.43 0.99
CA GLY A 43 8.04 6.67 0.28
C GLY A 43 6.83 7.26 -0.43
N GLY A 44 6.08 6.44 -1.16
CA GLY A 44 4.82 6.87 -1.80
C GLY A 44 3.82 7.45 -0.80
N ASN A 45 3.60 6.76 0.32
CA ASN A 45 2.67 7.21 1.37
C ASN A 45 3.13 8.53 2.02
N GLN A 46 4.43 8.69 2.29
CA GLN A 46 5.00 9.94 2.82
C GLN A 46 4.86 11.10 1.83
N ALA A 47 5.11 10.86 0.53
CA ALA A 47 4.97 11.88 -0.50
C ALA A 47 3.52 12.36 -0.63
N VAL A 48 2.56 11.42 -0.63
CA VAL A 48 1.12 11.76 -0.64
C VAL A 48 0.72 12.52 0.63
N SER A 49 1.24 12.15 1.80
CA SER A 49 0.94 12.86 3.05
C SER A 49 1.55 14.26 3.09
N ALA A 50 2.70 14.49 2.45
CA ALA A 50 3.33 15.81 2.40
C ALA A 50 2.67 16.74 1.38
N ALA A 51 1.99 16.18 0.37
CA ALA A 51 1.29 16.93 -0.67
C ALA A 51 -0.17 17.27 -0.32
N ARG A 52 -0.74 16.65 0.72
CA ARG A 52 -2.09 16.91 1.24
C ARG A 52 -2.06 17.92 2.37
#